data_AF-C1H9G4-F1
#
_entry.id   AF-C1H9G4-F1
#
_cell.length_a   1.000
_cell.length_b   1.000
_cell.length_c   1.000
_cell.angle_alpha   90.00
_cell.angle_beta   90.00
_cell.angle_gamma   90.00
#
_symmetry.space_group_name_H-M   'P 1'
#
loop_
_entity.id
_entity.type
_entity.pdbx_description
1 polymer ?
#
loop_
_entity_poly.entity_id
_entity_poly.type
_entity_poly.pdbx_seq_one_letter_code
_entity_poly.pdbx_strand_id
1 'polypeptide(L)' 'MKLIFALFSILAVAIAAPSTMDPRSDTEPAMVDAAGEVVPFDPAGVVVKK' A
#
# COMPACT_ATOMS: atom_id res chain seq x y z
N MET A 1 -11.77 39.10 -5.26
CA MET A 1 -11.41 38.16 -6.36
C MET A 1 -10.21 37.28 -6.01
N LYS A 2 -9.06 37.83 -5.57
CA LYS A 2 -7.86 37.02 -5.22
C LYS A 2 -8.11 35.88 -4.23
N LEU A 3 -8.95 36.10 -3.21
CA LEU A 3 -9.27 35.11 -2.18
C LEU A 3 -10.04 33.89 -2.72
N ILE A 4 -10.89 34.09 -3.74
CA ILE A 4 -11.65 33.02 -4.40
C ILE A 4 -10.69 32.11 -5.19
N PHE A 5 -9.73 32.70 -5.91
CA PHE A 5 -8.73 31.92 -6.66
C PHE A 5 -7.89 31.04 -5.74
N ALA A 6 -7.50 31.52 -4.57
CA ALA A 6 -6.72 30.72 -3.60
C ALA A 6 -7.51 29.49 -3.10
N LEU A 7 -8.81 29.66 -2.81
CA LEU A 7 -9.66 28.55 -2.37
C LEU A 7 -9.82 27.48 -3.45
N PHE A 8 -10.01 27.88 -4.71
CA PHE A 8 -10.10 26.94 -5.84
C PHE A 8 -8.80 26.15 -6.04
N SER A 9 -7.63 26.79 -5.89
CA SER A 9 -6.34 26.10 -6.00
C SER A 9 -6.15 25.03 -4.92
N ILE A 10 -6.56 25.29 -3.67
CA ILE A 10 -6.44 24.31 -2.58
C ILE A 10 -7.39 23.13 -2.81
N LEU A 11 -8.61 23.41 -3.29
CA LEU A 11 -9.59 22.37 -3.60
C LEU A 11 -9.08 21.42 -4.69
N ALA A 12 -8.41 21.95 -5.72
CA ALA A 12 -7.83 21.13 -6.78
C ALA A 12 -6.75 20.15 -6.27
N VAL A 13 -5.91 20.57 -5.32
CA VAL A 13 -4.88 19.70 -4.72
C VAL A 13 -5.52 18.59 -3.88
N ALA A 14 -6.59 18.89 -3.15
CA ALA A 14 -7.29 17.90 -2.34
C ALA A 14 -7.97 16.81 -3.18
N ILE A 15 -8.49 17.16 -4.37
CA ILE A 15 -9.12 16.20 -5.28
C ILE A 15 -8.06 15.36 -6.02
N ALA A 16 -6.88 15.92 -6.30
CA ALA A 16 -5.79 15.22 -6.96
C ALA A 16 -5.00 14.30 -6.01
N ALA A 17 -5.14 14.44 -4.69
CA ALA A 17 -4.56 13.50 -3.75
C ALA A 17 -5.19 12.12 -3.97
N PRO A 18 -4.41 11.06 -4.24
CA PRO A 18 -4.95 9.71 -4.32
C PRO A 18 -5.63 9.39 -2.99
N SER A 19 -6.96 9.35 -2.96
CA SER A 19 -7.73 9.08 -1.74
C SER A 19 -7.55 7.65 -1.24
N THR A 20 -7.01 6.79 -2.10
CA THR A 20 -6.82 5.37 -1.84
C THR A 20 -5.52 4.96 -2.52
N MET A 21 -4.43 4.83 -1.76
CA MET A 21 -3.49 3.78 -2.10
C MET A 21 -4.22 2.52 -1.68
N ASP A 22 -4.83 1.80 -2.62
CA ASP A 22 -5.14 0.40 -2.38
C ASP A 22 -3.79 -0.24 -2.06
N PRO A 23 -3.51 -0.62 -0.80
CA PRO A 23 -2.32 -1.40 -0.53
C PRO A 23 -2.59 -2.68 -1.28
N ARG A 24 -1.94 -2.86 -2.45
CA ARG A 24 -2.10 -4.06 -3.28
C ARG A 24 -1.84 -5.27 -2.38
N SER A 25 -2.90 -5.81 -1.79
CA SER A 25 -2.84 -6.95 -0.88
C SER A 25 -2.30 -8.16 -1.64
N ASP A 26 -2.57 -8.19 -2.94
CA ASP A 26 -2.13 -9.20 -3.88
C ASP A 26 -0.61 -9.17 -4.14
N THR A 27 0.12 -8.18 -3.61
CA THR A 27 1.59 -8.11 -3.71
C THR A 27 2.30 -8.48 -2.42
N GLU A 28 1.59 -8.79 -1.34
CA GLU A 28 2.23 -9.31 -0.14
C GLU A 28 2.92 -10.63 -0.48
N PRO A 29 4.20 -10.80 -0.13
CA PRO A 29 4.90 -12.05 -0.38
C PRO A 29 4.14 -13.20 0.30
N ALA A 30 3.88 -14.27 -0.45
CA ALA A 30 3.35 -15.50 0.10
C ALA A 30 4.46 -16.56 0.15
N MET A 31 4.37 -17.45 1.14
CA MET A 31 5.26 -18.59 1.30
C MET A 31 4.43 -19.87 1.26
N VAL A 32 5.04 -20.97 0.82
CA VAL A 32 4.43 -22.30 0.90
C VAL A 32 4.94 -22.98 2.16
N ASP A 33 4.03 -23.44 3.02
CA ASP A 33 4.40 -24.17 4.23
C ASP A 33 4.81 -25.63 3.93
N ALA A 34 5.15 -26.40 4.96
CA ALA A 34 5.53 -27.81 4.80
C ALA A 34 4.37 -28.72 4.35
N ALA A 35 3.12 -28.29 4.50
CA ALA A 35 1.93 -29.01 4.05
C ALA A 35 1.55 -28.67 2.59
N GLY A 36 2.17 -27.64 2.01
CA GLY A 36 1.88 -27.17 0.66
C GLY A 36 0.85 -26.03 0.61
N GLU A 37 0.47 -25.47 1.75
CA GLU A 37 -0.50 -24.37 1.83
C GLU A 37 0.17 -23.02 1.61
N VAL A 38 -0.55 -22.11 0.95
CA VAL A 38 -0.10 -20.73 0.74
C VAL A 38 -0.42 -19.91 1.98
N VAL A 39 0.62 -19.47 2.67
CA VAL A 39 0.53 -18.68 3.90
C VAL A 39 1.18 -17.30 3.72
N PRO A 40 0.77 -16.28 4.49
CA PRO A 40 1.48 -15.01 4.52
C PRO A 40 2.96 -15.21 4.86
N PHE A 41 3.83 -14.46 4.20
CA PHE A 41 5.26 -14.53 4.47
C PHE A 41 5.57 -14.05 5.90
N ASP A 42 6.13 -14.94 6.73
CA ASP A 42 6.66 -14.63 8.05
C ASP A 42 8.19 -14.49 8.00
N PRO A 43 8.74 -13.26 8.08
CA PRO A 43 10.19 -13.06 8.09
C PRO A 43 10.87 -13.64 9.35
N ALA A 44 10.15 -13.83 10.46
CA ALA A 44 10.74 -14.38 11.68
C ALA A 44 11.05 -15.88 11.56
N GLY A 45 10.36 -16.59 10.68
CA GLY A 45 10.57 -18.02 10.42
C GLY A 45 11.68 -18.34 9.41
N VAL A 46 12.25 -17.34 8.72
CA VAL A 46 13.23 -17.57 7.65
C VAL A 46 14.63 -17.83 8.25
N VAL A 47 14.98 -19.10 8.40
CA VAL A 47 16.36 -19.51 8.72
C VAL A 47 17.19 -19.46 7.44
N VAL A 48 18.01 -18.42 7.29
CA VAL A 48 19.03 -18.37 6.23
C VAL A 48 20.07 -19.45 6.52
N LYS A 49 20.02 -20.55 5.76
CA LYS A 49 21.11 -21.53 5.79
C LYS A 49 22.36 -20.85 5.23
N LYS A 50 23.34 -20.59 6.09
CA LYS A 50 24.71 -20.22 5.70
C LYS A 50 25.41 -21.39 5.03
#